data_AF-A0A967SVA1-F1
#
_entry.id   AF-A0A967SVA1-F1
#
_cell.length_a   1.000
_cell.length_b   1.000
_cell.length_c   1.000
_cell.angle_alpha   90.00
_cell.angle_beta   90.00
_cell.angle_gamma   90.00
#
_symmetry.space_group_name_H-M   'P 1'
#
loop_
_entity.id
_entity.type
_entity.pdbx_description
1 polymer ?
#
loop_
_entity_poly.entity_id
_entity_poly.type
_entity_poly.pdbx_seq_one_letter_code
_entity_poly.pdbx_strand_id
1 'polypeptide(L)' 'PSDFPVCVCDSSAELRILTRHGETPDAAEVEANPRARSARVRVAEKIA' A
#
# COMPACT_ATOMS: atom_id res chain seq x y z
N PRO A 1 12.37 -21.54 5.63
CA PRO A 1 12.74 -20.84 6.88
C PRO A 1 12.23 -19.39 6.82
N SER A 2 11.70 -18.87 7.92
CA SER A 2 11.16 -17.50 8.03
C SER A 2 12.22 -16.40 7.85
N ASP A 3 13.49 -16.77 7.72
CA ASP A 3 14.64 -15.87 7.80
C ASP A 3 15.21 -15.44 6.44
N PHE A 4 14.42 -15.49 5.35
CA PHE A 4 14.89 -15.06 4.03
C PHE A 4 13.77 -14.37 3.22
N PRO A 5 14.01 -13.21 2.57
CA PRO A 5 15.22 -12.39 2.55
C PRO A 5 15.18 -11.32 3.64
N VAL A 6 16.18 -11.33 4.53
CA VAL A 6 16.51 -10.13 5.32
C VAL A 6 17.31 -9.23 4.38
N CYS A 7 16.95 -7.94 4.28
CA CYS A 7 17.74 -6.96 3.51
C CYS A 7 19.17 -6.96 4.08
N VAL A 8 20.13 -7.42 3.28
CA VAL A 8 21.57 -7.32 3.53
C VAL A 8 22.14 -5.96 3.10
N CYS A 9 21.25 -5.09 2.60
CA CYS A 9 21.52 -3.70 2.36
C CYS A 9 21.50 -2.95 3.70
N ASP A 10 22.51 -2.13 3.99
CA ASP A 10 22.52 -1.22 5.16
C ASP A 10 21.50 -0.06 5.02
N SER A 11 20.47 -0.24 4.18
CA SER A 11 19.44 0.75 3.92
C SER A 11 18.38 0.70 5.01
N SER A 12 18.22 1.81 5.71
CA SER A 12 17.10 1.99 6.63
C SER A 12 15.79 2.20 5.85
N ALA A 13 14.67 1.79 6.45
CA ALA A 13 13.37 2.06 5.87
C ALA A 13 13.12 3.57 5.83
N GLU A 14 12.96 4.12 4.63
CA GLU A 14 12.65 5.55 4.43
C GLU A 14 11.16 5.88 4.57
N LEU A 15 10.30 4.85 4.50
CA LEU A 15 8.85 5.00 4.45
C LEU A 15 8.16 4.06 5.44
N ARG A 16 7.16 4.57 6.15
CA ARG A 16 6.21 3.81 6.94
C ARG A 16 4.95 3.58 6.10
N ILE A 17 4.68 2.33 5.73
CA ILE A 17 3.48 1.97 4.97
C ILE A 17 2.25 2.09 5.88
N LEU A 18 1.29 2.92 5.51
CA LEU A 18 0.03 3.08 6.23
C LEU A 18 -1.03 2.10 5.72
N THR A 19 -1.05 1.81 4.40
CA THR A 19 -2.02 0.88 3.80
C THR A 19 -1.33 -0.34 3.18
N ARG A 20 -1.31 -1.46 3.92
CA ARG A 20 -0.55 -2.68 3.52
C ARG A 20 -0.99 -3.29 2.19
N HIS A 21 -2.30 -3.34 1.92
CA HIS A 21 -2.85 -3.91 0.68
C HIS A 21 -3.47 -2.87 -0.26
N GLY A 22 -3.52 -1.61 0.20
CA GLY A 22 -4.21 -0.50 -0.45
C GLY A 22 -5.71 -0.51 -0.18
N GLU A 23 -6.31 0.69 -0.13
CA GLU A 23 -7.75 0.87 0.07
C GLU A 23 -8.50 0.65 -1.25
N THR A 24 -9.68 0.03 -1.15
CA THR A 24 -10.60 -0.20 -2.27
C THR A 24 -11.71 0.83 -2.27
N PRO A 25 -12.26 1.20 -3.44
CA PRO A 25 -13.46 2.03 -3.49
C PRO A 25 -14.63 1.33 -2.80
N ASP A 26 -15.56 2.11 -2.27
CA ASP A 26 -16.81 1.59 -1.73
C ASP A 26 -17.81 1.24 -2.84
N ALA A 27 -18.92 0.59 -2.46
CA ALA A 27 -19.94 0.17 -3.43
C ALA A 27 -20.63 1.35 -4.12
N ALA A 28 -20.87 2.45 -3.41
CA ALA A 28 -21.55 3.62 -3.94
C ALA A 28 -20.68 4.36 -4.97
N GLU A 29 -19.37 4.44 -4.72
CA GLU A 29 -18.39 5.00 -5.64
C GLU A 29 -18.29 4.16 -6.92
N VAL A 30 -18.32 2.83 -6.81
CA VAL A 30 -18.31 1.94 -7.99
C VAL A 30 -19.58 2.08 -8.82
N GLU A 31 -20.73 2.27 -8.18
CA GLU A 31 -22.02 2.51 -8.87
C GLU A 31 -22.00 3.85 -9.62
N ALA A 32 -21.56 4.93 -8.96
CA ALA A 32 -21.45 6.25 -9.56
C ALA A 32 -20.32 6.36 -10.60
N ASN A 33 -19.24 5.58 -10.42
CA ASN A 33 -18.08 5.55 -11.30
C ASN A 33 -17.57 4.11 -11.49
N PRO A 34 -18.11 3.38 -12.48
CA PRO A 34 -17.68 2.00 -12.76
C PRO A 34 -16.19 1.83 -13.07
N ARG A 35 -15.51 2.90 -13.53
CA ARG A 35 -14.06 2.88 -13.78
C ARG A 35 -13.24 2.81 -12.49
N ALA A 36 -13.82 3.19 -11.34
CA ALA A 36 -13.14 3.16 -10.04
C ALA A 36 -12.96 1.73 -9.50
N ARG A 37 -13.75 0.74 -9.95
CA ARG A 37 -13.78 -0.65 -9.41
C ARG A 37 -12.41 -1.31 -9.20
N SER A 38 -11.44 -1.01 -10.06
CA SER A 38 -10.09 -1.58 -10.00
C SER A 38 -9.07 -0.70 -9.25
N ALA A 39 -9.46 0.47 -8.77
CA ALA A 39 -8.58 1.37 -8.05
C ALA A 39 -8.10 0.72 -6.74
N ARG A 40 -6.84 0.98 -6.39
CA ARG A 40 -6.21 0.57 -5.13
C ARG A 40 -5.34 1.72 -4.65
N VAL A 41 -5.76 2.41 -3.58
CA VAL A 41 -5.04 3.58 -3.06
C VAL A 41 -4.00 3.13 -2.05
N ARG A 42 -2.73 3.45 -2.28
CA ARG A 42 -1.61 3.13 -1.38
C ARG A 42 -1.02 4.40 -0.78
N VAL A 43 -0.81 4.41 0.53
CA VAL A 43 -0.29 5.55 1.28
C VAL A 43 0.90 5.11 2.12
N ALA A 44 1.96 5.92 2.10
CA ALA A 44 3.11 5.79 2.96
C ALA A 44 3.51 7.16 3.51
N GLU A 45 4.02 7.17 4.73
CA GLU A 45 4.57 8.33 5.40
C GLU A 45 6.09 8.28 5.32
N LYS A 46 6.75 9.42 5.06
CA LYS A 46 8.21 9.50 5.10
C LYS A 46 8.73 9.47 6.54
N ILE A 47 9.64 8.55 6.81
CA ILE A 47 10.38 8.47 8.06
C ILE A 47 11.54 9.48 7.93
N ALA A 48 11.56 10.48 8.82
CA ALA A 48 12.55 11.56 8.81
C ALA A 48 13.97 11.05 9.06
#